data_AF-A0A1M2VG54-F1
#
_entry.id   AF-A0A1M2VG54-F1
#
_cell.length_a   1.000
_cell.length_b   1.000
_cell.length_c   1.000
_cell.angle_alpha   90.00
_cell.angle_beta   90.00
_cell.angle_gamma   90.00
#
_symmetry.space_group_name_H-M   'P 1'
#
loop_
_entity.id
_entity.type
_entity.pdbx_description
1 polymer ?
#
loop_
_entity_poly.entity_id
_entity_poly.type
_entity_poly.pdbx_seq_one_letter_code
_entity_poly.pdbx_strand_id
1 'polypeptide(L)'
;MPDEVSQVASDDSHVWFSPSPGTYAVIRIDAVEMVKPLKDDEALQAAKLMQTKSYLVWLHCELDLPFPDKPWYRFDVLPIGPHLPPANATKGLTSDMCIPIYPNSNHPTGRAPIHPETPFPYGNCYHWLNNNIHILVRSRVDGFDETNAVQISGKTEGFMGRTFSDDLLRAIKNRELSQHTHEVEKADDQQRDPTVKAHSAADGPSDVRSRSSIDVPQNEHPRVSASPQEEGNVDAASISSGWSNDSGQRPTTSLENIMRIDPFTGPDEDLDLVPLVDLWPDLAGNLKEEDIPSPLDLDREIETIQR
;
A
#
# COMPACT_ATOMS: atom_id res chain seq x y z
N MET A 1 62.02 -14.31 -12.74
CA MET A 1 61.11 -13.53 -11.91
C MET A 1 59.93 -13.13 -12.79
N PRO A 2 58.89 -13.96 -12.93
CA PRO A 2 57.64 -13.50 -13.51
C PRO A 2 56.72 -12.98 -12.40
N ASP A 3 56.09 -11.85 -12.69
CA ASP A 3 55.18 -11.13 -11.80
C ASP A 3 53.93 -11.95 -11.48
N GLU A 4 53.70 -12.15 -10.19
CA GLU A 4 52.51 -12.77 -9.62
C GLU A 4 51.44 -11.67 -9.48
N VAL A 5 50.62 -11.52 -10.53
CA VAL A 5 49.42 -10.69 -10.48
C VAL A 5 48.42 -11.38 -9.57
N SER A 6 48.40 -10.95 -8.32
CA SER A 6 47.41 -11.34 -7.32
C SER A 6 46.03 -10.92 -7.82
N GLN A 7 45.24 -11.89 -8.29
CA GLN A 7 43.82 -11.74 -8.51
C GLN A 7 43.18 -11.52 -7.14
N VAL A 8 42.83 -10.27 -6.84
CA VAL A 8 41.88 -9.96 -5.79
C VAL A 8 40.54 -10.52 -6.27
N ALA A 9 40.16 -11.67 -5.73
CA ALA A 9 38.79 -12.15 -5.84
C ALA A 9 37.89 -11.06 -5.26
N SER A 10 37.06 -10.46 -6.11
CA SER A 10 35.94 -9.64 -5.68
C SER A 10 35.07 -10.54 -4.81
N ASP A 11 35.15 -10.33 -3.50
CA ASP A 11 34.23 -10.94 -2.56
C ASP A 11 32.88 -10.22 -2.76
N ASP A 12 32.10 -10.69 -3.73
CA ASP A 12 30.71 -10.29 -4.02
C ASP A 12 29.82 -10.73 -2.84
N SER A 13 30.12 -10.24 -1.65
CA SER A 13 29.27 -10.39 -0.49
C SER A 13 28.04 -9.52 -0.72
N HIS A 14 26.93 -10.14 -1.15
CA HIS A 14 25.59 -9.56 -1.22
C HIS A 14 24.98 -9.34 0.19
N VAL A 15 25.84 -8.96 1.14
CA VAL A 15 25.49 -8.73 2.54
C VAL A 15 25.49 -7.22 2.77
N TRP A 16 24.30 -6.67 2.94
CA TRP A 16 24.11 -5.24 3.13
C TRP A 16 23.92 -4.91 4.60
N PHE A 17 24.29 -3.70 5.00
CA PHE A 17 24.01 -3.21 6.36
C PHE A 17 22.52 -2.89 6.54
N SER A 18 21.85 -2.43 5.47
CA SER A 18 20.40 -2.17 5.40
C SER A 18 19.82 -2.91 4.20
N PRO A 19 18.57 -3.42 4.25
CA PRO A 19 17.95 -4.07 3.10
C PRO A 19 17.77 -3.12 1.91
N SER A 20 17.86 -3.63 0.69
CA SER A 20 17.67 -2.85 -0.53
C SER A 20 16.20 -2.50 -0.74
N PRO A 21 15.85 -1.22 -1.00
CA PRO A 21 14.55 -0.85 -1.53
C PRO A 21 14.20 -1.61 -2.81
N GLY A 22 12.91 -1.85 -3.05
CA GLY A 22 12.41 -2.66 -4.15
C GLY A 22 12.34 -4.16 -3.85
N THR A 23 12.82 -4.61 -2.69
CA THR A 23 12.87 -6.01 -2.26
C THR A 23 11.57 -6.44 -1.56
N TYR A 24 11.11 -7.67 -1.83
CA TYR A 24 10.11 -8.34 -0.99
C TYR A 24 10.79 -9.01 0.19
N ALA A 25 10.16 -8.92 1.36
CA ALA A 25 10.69 -9.54 2.57
C ALA A 25 9.57 -10.08 3.45
N VAL A 26 9.94 -11.01 4.32
CA VAL A 26 9.11 -11.40 5.47
C VAL A 26 9.49 -10.52 6.64
N ILE A 27 8.51 -9.96 7.33
CA ILE A 27 8.71 -9.23 8.59
C ILE A 27 7.96 -9.87 9.73
N ARG A 28 8.44 -9.66 10.96
CA ARG A 28 7.71 -10.00 12.18
C ARG A 28 7.97 -8.94 13.23
N ILE A 29 6.91 -8.49 13.90
CA ILE A 29 7.02 -7.49 14.96
C ILE A 29 7.75 -8.08 16.18
N ASP A 30 8.72 -7.33 16.71
CA ASP A 30 9.38 -7.61 17.98
C ASP A 30 8.70 -6.81 19.10
N ALA A 31 7.54 -7.33 19.55
CA ALA A 31 6.73 -6.67 20.57
C ALA A 31 7.51 -6.44 21.87
N VAL A 32 8.46 -7.31 22.21
CA VAL A 32 9.25 -7.20 23.45
C VAL A 32 10.20 -6.03 23.38
N GLU A 33 10.96 -5.89 22.30
CA GLU A 33 11.87 -4.75 22.14
C GLU A 33 11.12 -3.43 21.97
N MET A 34 9.90 -3.43 21.40
CA MET A 34 9.06 -2.22 21.33
C MET A 34 8.65 -1.69 22.71
N VAL A 35 8.28 -2.55 23.66
CA VAL A 35 7.78 -2.10 24.99
C VAL A 35 8.89 -1.93 26.03
N LYS A 36 10.08 -2.49 25.79
CA LYS A 36 11.21 -2.46 26.72
C LYS A 36 11.64 -1.04 27.13
N PRO A 37 11.65 -0.01 26.25
CA PRO A 37 11.94 1.36 26.64
C PRO A 37 10.94 1.95 27.64
N LEU A 38 9.69 1.48 27.66
CA LEU A 38 8.62 1.97 28.55
C LEU A 38 8.89 1.63 30.02
N LYS A 39 9.73 0.62 30.29
CA LYS A 39 10.05 0.12 31.64
C LYS A 39 8.80 -0.26 32.44
N ASP A 40 7.79 -0.78 31.76
CA ASP A 40 6.55 -1.29 32.34
C ASP A 40 6.58 -2.83 32.35
N ASP A 41 6.60 -3.40 33.55
CA ASP A 41 6.63 -4.85 33.75
C ASP A 41 5.35 -5.54 33.24
N GLU A 42 4.18 -4.89 33.33
CA GLU A 42 2.92 -5.44 32.85
C GLU A 42 2.91 -5.50 31.32
N ALA A 43 3.30 -4.40 30.66
CA ALA A 43 3.45 -4.35 29.20
C ALA A 43 4.49 -5.37 28.71
N LEU A 44 5.61 -5.51 29.43
CA LEU A 44 6.65 -6.47 29.08
C LEU A 44 6.18 -7.93 29.21
N GLN A 45 5.37 -8.26 30.23
CA GLN A 45 4.79 -9.61 30.34
C GLN A 45 3.74 -9.85 29.25
N ALA A 46 2.90 -8.86 28.94
CA ALA A 46 1.92 -8.94 27.86
C ALA A 46 2.61 -9.17 26.50
N ALA A 47 3.66 -8.39 26.19
CA ALA A 47 4.43 -8.54 24.96
C ALA A 47 5.09 -9.91 24.83
N LYS A 48 5.61 -10.49 25.93
CA LYS A 48 6.17 -11.86 25.93
C LYS A 48 5.14 -12.95 25.65
N LEU A 49 3.88 -12.71 25.98
CA LEU A 49 2.77 -13.64 25.75
C LEU A 49 2.12 -13.43 24.38
N MET A 50 2.43 -12.32 23.71
CA MET A 50 1.88 -11.99 22.40
C MET A 50 2.45 -12.91 21.33
N GLN A 51 1.58 -13.45 20.50
CA GLN A 51 1.97 -14.27 19.36
C GLN A 51 1.97 -13.42 18.09
N THR A 52 3.12 -12.85 17.76
CA THR A 52 3.30 -12.05 16.55
C THR A 52 3.38 -12.93 15.31
N LYS A 53 2.70 -12.53 14.23
CA LYS A 53 2.71 -13.29 12.97
C LYS A 53 3.84 -12.79 12.06
N SER A 54 4.21 -13.64 11.11
CA SER A 54 5.09 -13.24 10.00
C SER A 54 4.26 -12.72 8.85
N TYR A 55 4.59 -11.54 8.34
CA TYR A 55 3.88 -10.86 7.27
C TYR A 55 4.78 -10.69 6.05
N LEU A 56 4.18 -10.76 4.87
CA LEU A 56 4.88 -10.49 3.62
C LEU A 56 4.76 -9.00 3.29
N VAL A 57 5.87 -8.35 2.96
CA VAL A 57 5.91 -6.93 2.59
C VAL A 57 6.77 -6.71 1.35
N TRP A 58 6.56 -5.58 0.70
CA TRP A 58 7.46 -4.99 -0.29
C TRP A 58 8.07 -3.71 0.29
N LEU A 59 9.40 -3.61 0.26
CA LEU A 59 10.15 -2.44 0.72
C LEU A 59 10.10 -1.36 -0.35
N HIS A 60 9.37 -0.28 -0.12
CA HIS A 60 9.20 0.79 -1.11
C HIS A 60 10.40 1.72 -1.09
N CYS A 61 10.66 2.37 0.03
CA CYS A 61 11.82 3.23 0.18
C CYS A 61 12.35 3.22 1.62
N GLU A 62 13.67 3.37 1.71
CA GLU A 62 14.33 3.69 2.97
C GLU A 62 14.11 5.17 3.27
N LEU A 63 13.65 5.47 4.48
CA LEU A 63 13.29 6.83 4.91
C LEU A 63 14.47 7.56 5.55
N ASP A 64 15.48 6.82 6.02
CA ASP A 64 16.69 7.37 6.64
C ASP A 64 17.94 6.96 5.87
N LEU A 65 19.03 7.71 6.00
CA LEU A 65 20.30 7.30 5.40
C LEU A 65 20.86 6.04 6.10
N PRO A 66 21.25 4.99 5.33
CA PRO A 66 21.80 3.75 5.88
C PRO A 66 23.24 3.97 6.33
N PHE A 67 23.44 4.35 7.58
CA PHE A 67 24.77 4.37 8.18
C PHE A 67 25.08 3.01 8.80
N PRO A 68 26.29 2.47 8.60
CA PRO A 68 26.77 1.35 9.41
C PRO A 68 26.78 1.83 10.88
N ASP A 69 26.32 0.99 11.80
CA ASP A 69 26.17 1.26 13.26
C ASP A 69 24.81 1.82 13.71
N LYS A 70 23.85 2.05 12.81
CA LYS A 70 22.47 2.30 13.25
C LYS A 70 21.87 1.03 13.88
N PRO A 71 21.17 1.14 15.02
CA PRO A 71 20.48 -0.01 15.63
C PRO A 71 19.23 -0.44 14.85
N TRP A 72 18.70 0.43 13.98
CA TRP A 72 17.56 0.17 13.12
C TRP A 72 17.59 1.04 11.86
N TYR A 73 16.86 0.61 10.84
CA TYR A 73 16.67 1.30 9.56
C TYR A 73 15.18 1.54 9.32
N ARG A 74 14.79 2.77 8.97
CA ARG A 74 13.39 3.14 8.80
C ARG A 74 12.96 2.96 7.36
N PHE A 75 11.82 2.30 7.15
CA PHE A 75 11.27 2.04 5.81
C PHE A 75 9.79 2.41 5.72
N ASP A 76 9.39 2.88 4.54
CA ASP A 76 8.02 2.77 4.06
C ASP A 76 7.86 1.43 3.35
N VAL A 77 6.86 0.65 3.75
CA VAL A 77 6.62 -0.69 3.20
C VAL A 77 5.16 -0.88 2.86
N LEU A 78 4.90 -1.71 1.84
CA LEU A 78 3.56 -2.12 1.45
C LEU A 78 3.37 -3.59 1.85
N PRO A 79 2.49 -3.89 2.82
CA PRO A 79 2.08 -5.25 3.11
C PRO A 79 1.42 -5.92 1.91
N ILE A 80 1.71 -7.20 1.70
CA ILE A 80 1.20 -8.00 0.60
C ILE A 80 0.03 -8.84 1.07
N GLY A 81 -1.08 -8.78 0.33
CA GLY A 81 -2.29 -9.52 0.63
C GLY A 81 -2.37 -10.86 -0.12
N PRO A 82 -2.80 -11.96 0.54
CA PRO A 82 -3.04 -13.26 -0.11
C PRO A 82 -4.44 -13.35 -0.77
N HIS A 83 -5.17 -12.23 -0.82
CA HIS A 83 -6.51 -12.11 -1.37
C HIS A 83 -6.76 -10.68 -1.87
N LEU A 84 -7.89 -10.45 -2.53
CA LEU A 84 -8.33 -9.11 -2.93
C LEU A 84 -8.63 -8.23 -1.69
N PRO A 85 -8.29 -6.93 -1.69
CA PRO A 85 -8.61 -6.05 -0.57
C PRO A 85 -10.13 -5.98 -0.36
N PRO A 86 -10.61 -5.86 0.89
CA PRO A 86 -12.02 -5.57 1.11
C PRO A 86 -12.37 -4.17 0.60
N ALA A 87 -13.57 -4.01 0.05
CA ALA A 87 -14.08 -2.71 -0.33
C ALA A 87 -14.27 -1.80 0.91
N ASN A 88 -14.03 -0.50 0.74
CA ASN A 88 -14.24 0.50 1.77
C ASN A 88 -14.92 1.73 1.15
N ALA A 89 -16.25 1.78 1.25
CA ALA A 89 -17.06 2.86 0.67
C ALA A 89 -16.68 4.25 1.22
N THR A 90 -16.34 4.35 2.50
CA THR A 90 -15.92 5.61 3.14
C THR A 90 -14.65 6.18 2.51
N LYS A 91 -13.72 5.31 2.12
CA LYS A 91 -12.49 5.67 1.41
C LYS A 91 -12.64 5.62 -0.12
N GLY A 92 -13.81 5.24 -0.64
CA GLY A 92 -14.05 5.02 -2.07
C GLY A 92 -13.31 3.82 -2.67
N LEU A 93 -12.73 2.95 -1.83
CA LEU A 93 -11.92 1.81 -2.26
C LEU A 93 -12.80 0.65 -2.71
N THR A 94 -12.46 0.04 -3.83
CA THR A 94 -13.08 -1.19 -4.35
C THR A 94 -12.09 -2.34 -4.35
N SER A 95 -12.58 -3.59 -4.32
CA SER A 95 -11.72 -4.79 -4.24
C SER A 95 -10.81 -5.00 -5.45
N ASP A 96 -11.08 -4.35 -6.59
CA ASP A 96 -10.24 -4.39 -7.79
C ASP A 96 -9.14 -3.30 -7.81
N MET A 97 -9.01 -2.49 -6.76
CA MET A 97 -7.90 -1.53 -6.58
C MET A 97 -6.68 -2.22 -5.98
N CYS A 98 -6.17 -3.24 -6.68
CA CYS A 98 -4.98 -4.01 -6.31
C CYS A 98 -4.24 -4.48 -7.56
N ILE A 99 -2.98 -4.89 -7.43
CA ILE A 99 -2.18 -5.38 -8.55
C ILE A 99 -1.68 -6.79 -8.22
N PRO A 100 -2.00 -7.81 -9.04
CA PRO A 100 -1.51 -9.16 -8.77
C PRO A 100 0.01 -9.23 -8.96
N ILE A 101 0.65 -10.12 -8.19
CA ILE A 101 2.09 -10.41 -8.31
C ILE A 101 2.24 -11.75 -9.02
N TYR A 102 2.94 -11.79 -10.15
CA TYR A 102 3.14 -13.01 -10.92
C TYR A 102 3.83 -14.07 -10.04
N PRO A 103 3.35 -15.34 -9.98
CA PRO A 103 2.50 -16.02 -10.97
C PRO A 103 0.99 -15.81 -10.83
N ASN A 104 0.51 -15.05 -9.83
CA ASN A 104 -0.89 -14.71 -9.74
C ASN A 104 -1.32 -13.89 -10.98
N SER A 105 -2.38 -14.33 -11.65
CA SER A 105 -2.98 -13.64 -12.80
C SER A 105 -4.48 -13.41 -12.62
N ASN A 106 -5.01 -13.73 -11.44
CA ASN A 106 -6.41 -13.54 -11.13
C ASN A 106 -6.64 -12.09 -10.71
N HIS A 107 -7.36 -11.32 -11.53
CA HIS A 107 -7.81 -9.98 -11.16
C HIS A 107 -9.21 -9.75 -11.75
N PRO A 108 -10.17 -9.17 -11.00
CA PRO A 108 -11.56 -9.01 -11.47
C PRO A 108 -11.70 -8.30 -12.82
N THR A 109 -10.78 -7.38 -13.13
CA THR A 109 -10.78 -6.60 -14.38
C THR A 109 -9.76 -7.09 -15.42
N GLY A 110 -9.08 -8.21 -15.18
CA GLY A 110 -8.05 -8.74 -16.07
C GLY A 110 -6.75 -7.92 -16.08
N ARG A 111 -6.46 -7.20 -14.99
CA ARG A 111 -5.24 -6.41 -14.82
C ARG A 111 -4.00 -7.30 -14.90
N ALA A 112 -3.00 -6.85 -15.66
CA ALA A 112 -1.74 -7.56 -15.81
C ALA A 112 -0.96 -7.58 -14.48
N PRO A 113 -0.31 -8.71 -14.13
CA PRO A 113 0.49 -8.78 -12.93
C PRO A 113 1.83 -8.06 -13.05
N ILE A 114 2.33 -7.64 -11.90
CA ILE A 114 3.71 -7.23 -11.72
C ILE A 114 4.61 -8.47 -11.81
N HIS A 115 5.72 -8.33 -12.55
CA HIS A 115 6.71 -9.39 -12.70
C HIS A 115 7.97 -8.99 -11.94
N PRO A 116 8.28 -9.66 -10.82
CA PRO A 116 9.56 -9.52 -10.16
C PRO A 116 10.71 -10.04 -11.02
N GLU A 117 11.93 -9.62 -10.71
CA GLU A 117 13.15 -9.97 -11.46
C GLU A 117 13.52 -11.44 -11.28
N THR A 118 13.20 -12.02 -10.12
CA THR A 118 13.34 -13.44 -9.81
C THR A 118 11.96 -14.06 -9.58
N PRO A 119 11.79 -15.39 -9.73
CA PRO A 119 10.49 -16.03 -9.53
C PRO A 119 9.93 -15.77 -8.13
N PHE A 120 8.74 -15.19 -8.08
CA PHE A 120 8.01 -15.01 -6.82
C PHE A 120 7.41 -16.36 -6.36
N PRO A 121 7.56 -16.74 -5.08
CA PRO A 121 7.23 -18.10 -4.64
C PRO A 121 5.73 -18.36 -4.44
N TYR A 122 4.88 -17.33 -4.43
CA TYR A 122 3.47 -17.45 -4.01
C TYR A 122 2.48 -17.16 -5.13
N GLY A 123 1.43 -17.99 -5.26
CA GLY A 123 0.45 -17.93 -6.34
C GLY A 123 -0.78 -17.03 -6.13
N ASN A 124 -0.97 -16.48 -4.92
CA ASN A 124 -2.19 -15.78 -4.51
C ASN A 124 -1.97 -14.33 -4.04
N CYS A 125 -0.81 -13.73 -4.33
CA CYS A 125 -0.42 -12.43 -3.75
C CYS A 125 -0.81 -11.21 -4.59
N TYR A 126 -1.07 -10.10 -3.89
CA TYR A 126 -1.47 -8.81 -4.46
C TYR A 126 -0.82 -7.64 -3.70
N HIS A 127 -0.42 -6.61 -4.43
CA HIS A 127 -0.22 -5.27 -3.88
C HIS A 127 -1.58 -4.59 -3.71
N TRP A 128 -1.88 -4.05 -2.53
CA TRP A 128 -3.11 -3.31 -2.28
C TRP A 128 -2.87 -1.80 -2.36
N LEU A 129 -3.86 -1.05 -2.83
CA LEU A 129 -3.81 0.40 -2.81
C LEU A 129 -3.90 0.94 -1.36
N ASN A 130 -3.08 1.95 -1.03
CA ASN A 130 -3.14 2.72 0.21
C ASN A 130 -3.08 1.88 1.49
N ASN A 131 -2.20 0.88 1.53
CA ASN A 131 -1.96 0.05 2.71
C ASN A 131 -0.55 0.19 3.28
N ASN A 132 0.20 1.23 2.89
CA ASN A 132 1.58 1.39 3.31
C ASN A 132 1.68 1.67 4.82
N ILE A 133 2.74 1.18 5.44
CA ILE A 133 3.07 1.40 6.85
C ILE A 133 4.54 1.78 6.96
N HIS A 134 4.87 2.53 8.01
CA HIS A 134 6.26 2.74 8.38
C HIS A 134 6.70 1.65 9.36
N ILE A 135 7.93 1.16 9.20
CA ILE A 135 8.54 0.18 10.09
C ILE A 135 9.97 0.59 10.47
N LEU A 136 10.46 0.08 11.60
CA LEU A 136 11.87 0.08 11.96
C LEU A 136 12.41 -1.34 11.80
N VAL A 137 13.36 -1.54 10.89
CA VAL A 137 14.03 -2.82 10.66
C VAL A 137 15.24 -2.88 11.58
N ARG A 138 15.29 -3.86 12.49
CA ARG A 138 16.44 -4.04 13.39
C ARG A 138 17.70 -4.38 12.61
N SER A 139 18.81 -3.73 12.93
CA SER A 139 20.11 -4.05 12.32
C SER A 139 20.64 -5.41 12.78
N ARG A 140 21.49 -6.02 11.94
CA ARG A 140 22.01 -7.36 12.13
C ARG A 140 23.52 -7.36 12.00
N VAL A 141 24.21 -8.06 12.91
CA VAL A 141 25.68 -8.17 12.89
C VAL A 141 26.15 -8.91 11.64
N ASP A 142 25.35 -9.90 11.21
CA ASP A 142 25.53 -10.66 9.98
C ASP A 142 25.02 -9.93 8.73
N GLY A 143 24.46 -8.71 8.88
CA GLY A 143 23.83 -7.95 7.79
C GLY A 143 22.58 -8.62 7.23
N PHE A 144 22.22 -8.23 6.01
CA PHE A 144 21.11 -8.75 5.24
C PHE A 144 21.63 -9.47 4.00
N ASP A 145 21.52 -10.80 3.98
CA ASP A 145 21.81 -11.62 2.79
C ASP A 145 20.66 -11.49 1.79
N GLU A 146 20.96 -10.85 0.66
CA GLU A 146 20.00 -10.63 -0.42
C GLU A 146 20.26 -11.52 -1.65
N THR A 147 21.10 -12.55 -1.51
CA THR A 147 21.45 -13.46 -2.62
C THR A 147 20.21 -14.09 -3.27
N ASN A 148 19.18 -14.43 -2.47
CA ASN A 148 17.93 -15.02 -2.94
C ASN A 148 16.74 -14.06 -2.83
N ALA A 149 17.00 -12.76 -2.66
CA ALA A 149 15.94 -11.78 -2.54
C ALA A 149 15.10 -11.70 -3.82
N VAL A 150 13.80 -11.50 -3.65
CA VAL A 150 12.91 -11.20 -4.79
C VAL A 150 12.76 -9.69 -4.88
N GLN A 151 13.08 -9.12 -6.05
CA GLN A 151 13.10 -7.68 -6.27
C GLN A 151 12.23 -7.30 -7.46
N ILE A 152 11.76 -6.06 -7.49
CA ILE A 152 11.18 -5.47 -8.70
C ILE A 152 12.11 -4.40 -9.26
N SER A 153 12.22 -4.35 -10.59
CA SER A 153 12.98 -3.29 -11.25
C SER A 153 12.33 -1.92 -11.03
N GLY A 154 13.11 -0.83 -11.07
CA GLY A 154 12.56 0.53 -11.03
C GLY A 154 11.58 0.85 -12.17
N LYS A 155 11.67 0.16 -13.32
CA LYS A 155 10.67 0.29 -14.39
C LYS A 155 9.33 -0.32 -13.99
N THR A 156 9.37 -1.47 -13.33
CA THR A 156 8.20 -2.18 -12.79
C THR A 156 7.56 -1.37 -11.68
N GLU A 157 8.36 -0.81 -10.79
CA GLU A 157 7.92 0.11 -9.74
C GLU A 157 7.22 1.35 -10.33
N GLY A 158 7.83 1.99 -11.35
CA GLY A 158 7.19 3.12 -12.04
C GLY A 158 5.87 2.76 -12.73
N PHE A 159 5.71 1.52 -13.20
CA PHE A 159 4.43 1.02 -13.71
C PHE A 159 3.39 0.83 -12.61
N MET A 160 3.80 0.27 -11.47
CA MET A 160 2.96 0.13 -10.28
C MET A 160 2.46 1.49 -9.79
N GLY A 161 3.35 2.48 -9.68
CA GLY A 161 3.00 3.84 -9.25
C GLY A 161 1.97 4.52 -10.15
N ARG A 162 2.09 4.38 -11.48
CA ARG A 162 1.07 4.88 -12.42
C ARG A 162 -0.28 4.19 -12.23
N THR A 163 -0.27 2.87 -12.09
CA THR A 163 -1.50 2.09 -11.90
C THR A 163 -2.23 2.49 -10.61
N PHE A 164 -1.49 2.64 -9.51
CA PHE A 164 -2.07 3.11 -8.25
C PHE A 164 -2.49 4.57 -8.27
N SER A 165 -1.83 5.43 -9.04
CA SER A 165 -2.28 6.81 -9.25
C SER A 165 -3.67 6.86 -9.90
N ASP A 166 -3.91 6.03 -10.91
CA ASP A 166 -5.22 5.92 -11.56
C ASP A 166 -6.29 5.38 -10.59
N ASP A 167 -5.95 4.37 -9.79
CA ASP A 167 -6.85 3.81 -8.80
C ASP A 167 -7.18 4.80 -7.67
N LEU A 168 -6.21 5.61 -7.25
CA LEU A 168 -6.40 6.65 -6.25
C LEU A 168 -7.38 7.71 -6.73
N LEU A 169 -7.24 8.18 -7.98
CA LEU A 169 -8.20 9.12 -8.58
C LEU A 169 -9.60 8.52 -8.67
N ARG A 170 -9.70 7.24 -9.02
CA ARG A 170 -10.96 6.51 -9.04
C ARG A 170 -11.58 6.40 -7.64
N ALA A 171 -10.78 6.13 -6.61
CA ALA A 171 -11.24 6.08 -5.23
C ALA A 171 -11.78 7.43 -4.73
N ILE A 172 -11.09 8.53 -5.05
CA ILE A 172 -11.55 9.90 -4.74
C ILE A 172 -12.93 10.14 -5.36
N LYS A 173 -13.09 9.85 -6.65
CA LYS A 173 -14.37 10.00 -7.35
C LYS A 173 -15.49 9.15 -6.74
N ASN A 174 -15.20 7.90 -6.38
CA ASN A 174 -16.18 7.01 -5.74
C ASN A 174 -16.64 7.56 -4.38
N ARG A 175 -15.71 8.13 -3.60
CA ARG A 175 -16.00 8.75 -2.31
C ARG A 175 -16.91 9.98 -2.48
N GLU A 176 -16.62 10.85 -3.45
CA GLU A 176 -17.43 12.04 -3.75
C GLU A 176 -18.86 11.67 -4.17
N LEU A 177 -19.01 10.67 -5.06
CA LEU A 177 -20.32 10.18 -5.49
C LEU A 177 -21.14 9.61 -4.32
N SER A 178 -20.48 8.89 -3.41
CA SER A 178 -21.13 8.31 -2.22
C SER A 178 -21.61 9.40 -1.25
N GLN A 179 -20.82 10.46 -1.07
CA GLN A 179 -21.21 11.61 -0.25
C GLN A 179 -22.41 12.36 -0.85
N HIS A 180 -22.39 12.62 -2.16
CA HIS A 180 -23.50 13.32 -2.82
C HIS A 180 -24.80 12.51 -2.78
N THR A 181 -24.72 11.19 -2.96
CA THR A 181 -25.90 10.30 -2.87
C THR A 181 -26.54 10.36 -1.47
N HIS A 182 -25.73 10.31 -0.42
CA HIS A 182 -26.22 10.42 0.96
C HIS A 182 -26.85 11.77 1.29
N GLU A 183 -26.38 12.87 0.69
CA GLU A 183 -27.00 14.20 0.86
C GLU A 183 -28.36 14.30 0.16
N VAL A 184 -28.47 13.75 -1.05
CA VAL A 184 -29.73 13.72 -1.80
C VAL A 184 -30.78 12.84 -1.12
N GLU A 185 -30.39 11.66 -0.61
CA GLU A 185 -31.30 10.79 0.15
C GLU A 185 -31.79 11.43 1.45
N LYS A 186 -30.90 12.13 2.19
CA LYS A 186 -31.30 12.87 3.39
C LYS A 186 -32.26 14.03 3.09
N ALA A 187 -32.11 14.67 1.93
CA ALA A 187 -33.02 15.73 1.50
C ALA A 187 -34.41 15.17 1.12
N ASP A 188 -34.49 14.01 0.46
CA ASP A 188 -35.77 13.39 0.08
C ASP A 188 -36.55 12.85 1.30
N ASP A 189 -35.85 12.28 2.29
CA ASP A 189 -36.49 11.79 3.53
C ASP A 189 -37.04 12.91 4.42
N GLN A 190 -36.46 14.11 4.38
CA GLN A 190 -36.99 15.28 5.09
C GLN A 190 -38.21 15.90 4.40
N GLN A 191 -38.52 15.51 3.16
CA GLN A 191 -39.67 16.01 2.40
C GLN A 191 -40.89 15.08 2.42
N ARG A 192 -40.78 13.88 3.01
CA ARG A 192 -41.92 12.96 3.21
C ARG A 192 -42.60 13.21 4.55
N ASP A 193 -43.52 14.16 4.54
CA ASP A 193 -44.45 14.45 5.64
C ASP A 193 -45.42 13.26 5.88
N PRO A 194 -45.55 12.69 7.09
CA PRO A 194 -46.44 11.56 7.35
C PRO A 194 -47.87 12.06 7.59
N THR A 195 -48.54 12.54 6.55
CA THR A 195 -49.98 12.83 6.61
C THR A 195 -50.77 11.89 5.70
N VAL A 196 -50.97 10.65 6.15
CA VAL A 196 -52.11 9.83 5.71
C VAL A 196 -52.81 9.26 6.92
N LYS A 197 -53.79 10.02 7.43
CA LYS A 197 -54.86 9.48 8.25
C LYS A 197 -55.75 8.59 7.38
N ALA A 198 -55.94 7.36 7.82
CA ALA A 198 -56.93 6.43 7.31
C ALA A 198 -58.35 6.97 7.53
N HIS A 199 -59.17 6.98 6.47
CA HIS A 199 -60.62 6.83 6.58
C HIS A 199 -61.16 6.07 5.36
N SER A 200 -61.82 4.95 5.65
CA SER A 200 -62.60 4.11 4.75
C SER A 200 -63.91 4.79 4.33
N ALA A 201 -64.38 4.57 3.09
CA ALA A 201 -65.80 4.32 2.76
C ALA A 201 -65.97 3.96 1.26
N ALA A 202 -66.95 3.07 1.00
CA ALA A 202 -67.49 2.61 -0.28
C ALA A 202 -67.97 3.78 -1.19
N ASP A 203 -68.17 3.66 -2.50
CA ASP A 203 -69.11 2.79 -3.23
C ASP A 203 -68.87 2.93 -4.76
N GLY A 204 -69.25 1.95 -5.60
CA GLY A 204 -69.10 1.98 -7.08
C GLY A 204 -70.20 2.79 -7.82
N PRO A 205 -70.51 2.55 -9.12
CA PRO A 205 -69.79 1.83 -10.18
C PRO A 205 -69.81 2.55 -11.57
N SER A 206 -69.35 1.84 -12.64
CA SER A 206 -69.55 2.08 -14.10
C SER A 206 -68.65 3.15 -14.76
N ASP A 207 -68.20 3.09 -16.02
CA ASP A 207 -68.32 2.16 -17.13
C ASP A 207 -67.37 2.63 -18.27
N VAL A 208 -66.97 1.70 -19.16
CA VAL A 208 -66.73 1.89 -20.62
C VAL A 208 -65.44 2.57 -21.19
N ARG A 209 -64.87 1.82 -22.17
CA ARG A 209 -63.99 2.16 -23.34
C ARG A 209 -62.47 2.26 -23.11
N SER A 210 -61.65 1.31 -23.60
CA SER A 210 -61.30 0.90 -24.98
C SER A 210 -60.19 1.74 -25.64
N ARG A 211 -59.24 1.00 -26.28
CA ARG A 211 -58.18 1.35 -27.26
C ARG A 211 -56.77 1.44 -26.64
N SER A 212 -55.84 0.49 -26.89
CA SER A 212 -55.08 0.20 -28.14
C SER A 212 -54.27 1.45 -28.57
N SER A 213 -52.98 1.47 -28.86
CA SER A 213 -52.02 0.51 -29.41
C SER A 213 -50.59 1.09 -29.17
N ILE A 214 -49.55 0.26 -29.05
CA ILE A 214 -48.43 0.12 -30.02
C ILE A 214 -47.81 1.46 -30.46
N ASP A 215 -46.54 1.70 -30.12
CA ASP A 215 -45.47 1.79 -31.14
C ASP A 215 -44.06 1.88 -30.54
N VAL A 216 -43.22 0.97 -31.05
CA VAL A 216 -41.76 0.93 -31.01
C VAL A 216 -41.29 1.34 -32.41
N PRO A 217 -40.24 2.16 -32.54
CA PRO A 217 -39.03 1.70 -33.26
C PRO A 217 -37.75 2.24 -32.60
N GLN A 218 -36.74 1.42 -32.28
CA GLN A 218 -35.69 0.83 -33.14
C GLN A 218 -34.87 1.81 -33.99
N ASN A 219 -33.54 1.57 -33.94
CA ASN A 219 -32.53 1.80 -34.98
C ASN A 219 -31.95 3.26 -35.08
N GLU A 220 -30.65 3.57 -35.23
CA GLU A 220 -29.46 2.87 -35.78
C GLU A 220 -28.13 3.49 -35.29
N HIS A 221 -27.07 2.68 -35.19
CA HIS A 221 -25.67 3.05 -35.47
C HIS A 221 -25.48 3.10 -37.00
N PRO A 222 -24.56 3.90 -37.59
CA PRO A 222 -23.10 3.64 -37.56
C PRO A 222 -22.28 4.96 -37.64
N ARG A 223 -20.95 5.10 -37.78
CA ARG A 223 -19.89 4.28 -38.36
C ARG A 223 -18.52 4.92 -38.04
N VAL A 224 -17.53 4.06 -37.82
CA VAL A 224 -16.06 4.16 -38.02
C VAL A 224 -15.56 5.31 -38.93
N SER A 225 -14.48 5.98 -38.52
CA SER A 225 -13.37 6.42 -39.40
C SER A 225 -12.06 6.56 -38.62
N ALA A 226 -10.98 6.11 -39.24
CA ALA A 226 -9.63 5.97 -38.69
C ALA A 226 -8.62 6.89 -39.39
N SER A 227 -7.58 7.25 -38.63
CA SER A 227 -6.18 7.55 -39.04
C SER A 227 -5.84 8.94 -39.65
N PRO A 228 -4.55 9.39 -39.64
CA PRO A 228 -3.40 9.11 -38.75
C PRO A 228 -2.52 10.35 -38.37
N GLN A 229 -1.53 10.09 -37.50
CA GLN A 229 -0.22 10.76 -37.32
C GLN A 229 -0.15 12.24 -36.91
N GLU A 230 0.55 12.51 -35.79
CA GLU A 230 1.76 13.37 -35.81
C GLU A 230 2.65 13.15 -34.58
N GLU A 231 3.94 13.19 -34.83
CA GLU A 231 5.06 13.01 -33.89
C GLU A 231 5.23 14.27 -33.02
N GLY A 232 5.55 14.09 -31.74
CA GLY A 232 5.75 15.19 -30.80
C GLY A 232 6.73 14.79 -29.70
N ASN A 233 7.91 15.37 -29.81
CA ASN A 233 9.14 15.17 -29.05
C ASN A 233 9.01 15.46 -27.54
N VAL A 234 9.84 14.75 -26.76
CA VAL A 234 10.33 14.94 -25.37
C VAL A 234 9.72 16.03 -24.47
N ASP A 235 9.41 15.65 -23.23
CA ASP A 235 10.03 16.25 -22.04
C ASP A 235 9.80 15.39 -20.79
N ALA A 236 10.91 15.00 -20.16
CA ALA A 236 10.97 14.32 -18.88
C ALA A 236 10.84 15.35 -17.76
N ALA A 237 9.61 15.53 -17.25
CA ALA A 237 9.38 16.29 -16.03
C ALA A 237 9.17 15.32 -14.86
N SER A 238 10.19 15.23 -14.01
CA SER A 238 10.07 14.65 -12.67
C SER A 238 9.07 15.47 -11.86
N ILE A 239 7.99 14.82 -11.44
CA ILE A 239 7.01 15.37 -10.50
C ILE A 239 7.17 14.64 -9.18
N SER A 240 7.97 15.22 -8.29
CA SER A 240 7.89 14.98 -6.85
C SER A 240 6.89 15.97 -6.26
N SER A 241 5.73 15.50 -5.81
CA SER A 241 4.88 16.17 -4.83
C SER A 241 5.09 15.44 -3.50
N GLY A 242 5.40 16.05 -2.37
CA GLY A 242 5.20 17.43 -1.97
C GLY A 242 4.34 17.45 -0.71
N TRP A 243 4.93 17.15 0.44
CA TRP A 243 4.38 17.46 1.76
C TRP A 243 5.45 18.18 2.59
N SER A 244 5.26 19.48 2.78
CA SER A 244 5.38 20.18 4.07
C SER A 244 5.38 21.70 3.84
N ASN A 245 4.33 22.35 4.32
CA ASN A 245 4.39 23.77 4.66
C ASN A 245 4.92 23.85 6.09
N ASP A 246 6.14 24.35 6.29
CA ASP A 246 6.40 25.15 7.47
C ASP A 246 7.36 26.29 7.16
N SER A 247 7.00 27.46 7.65
CA SER A 247 7.61 28.73 7.34
C SER A 247 8.49 29.19 8.49
N GLY A 248 9.78 29.32 8.20
CA GLY A 248 10.60 30.42 8.69
C GLY A 248 11.31 30.22 10.02
N GLN A 249 12.62 29.95 9.94
CA GLN A 249 13.67 30.78 10.54
C GLN A 249 15.03 30.28 10.06
N ARG A 250 15.91 31.19 9.62
CA ARG A 250 17.32 30.89 9.30
C ARG A 250 18.15 30.91 10.58
N PRO A 251 18.90 29.85 10.92
CA PRO A 251 20.04 29.96 11.83
C PRO A 251 21.35 29.88 11.05
N THR A 252 22.30 30.68 11.50
CA THR A 252 23.65 30.84 10.96
C THR A 252 24.48 29.56 11.01
N THR A 253 25.26 29.35 9.96
CA THR A 253 26.02 28.16 9.58
C THR A 253 27.19 27.83 10.52
N SER A 254 27.13 26.66 11.18
CA SER A 254 28.27 25.95 11.76
C SER A 254 28.26 24.51 11.22
N LEU A 255 29.40 23.99 10.78
CA LEU A 255 29.52 22.63 10.22
C LEU A 255 29.04 21.55 11.20
N GLU A 256 29.19 21.77 12.51
CA GLU A 256 28.68 20.87 13.56
C GLU A 256 27.15 20.86 13.66
N ASN A 257 26.46 21.91 13.22
CA ASN A 257 24.99 21.93 13.14
C ASN A 257 24.47 21.27 11.85
N ILE A 258 25.28 21.22 10.78
CA ILE A 258 24.93 20.55 9.52
C ILE A 258 24.97 19.02 9.68
N MET A 259 25.82 18.49 10.56
CA MET A 259 25.82 17.06 10.91
C MET A 259 24.72 16.66 11.91
N ARG A 260 24.04 17.63 12.54
CA ARG A 260 22.94 17.40 13.50
C ARG A 260 21.55 17.60 12.90
N ILE A 261 21.47 18.35 11.81
CA ILE A 261 20.26 18.44 11.00
C ILE A 261 20.44 17.37 9.93
N ASP A 262 20.04 16.13 10.23
CA ASP A 262 19.75 15.20 9.15
C ASP A 262 18.39 15.62 8.57
N PRO A 263 18.33 16.25 7.39
CA PRO A 263 17.08 16.72 6.80
C PRO A 263 16.19 15.56 6.32
N PHE A 264 16.65 14.31 6.43
CA PHE A 264 15.93 13.10 6.06
C PHE A 264 15.48 12.28 7.28
N THR A 265 16.14 12.42 8.42
CA THR A 265 15.68 11.80 9.67
C THR A 265 14.56 12.69 10.23
N GLY A 266 13.30 12.26 10.08
CA GLY A 266 12.19 12.83 10.85
C GLY A 266 12.52 12.80 12.35
N PRO A 267 11.95 13.67 13.19
CA PRO A 267 12.28 13.66 14.61
C PRO A 267 12.14 12.23 15.18
N ASP A 268 13.15 11.77 15.94
CA ASP A 268 13.14 10.49 16.69
C ASP A 268 11.96 10.37 17.68
N GLU A 269 11.10 11.39 17.74
CA GLU A 269 9.95 11.53 18.63
C GLU A 269 8.79 10.55 18.31
N ASP A 270 8.79 9.90 17.14
CA ASP A 270 7.78 8.90 16.77
C ASP A 270 8.26 7.44 16.89
N LEU A 271 9.47 7.17 17.40
CA LEU A 271 10.00 5.80 17.50
C LEU A 271 9.09 4.86 18.31
N ASP A 272 8.39 5.38 19.32
CA ASP A 272 7.45 4.63 20.15
C ASP A 272 6.18 4.21 19.37
N LEU A 273 5.89 4.86 18.25
CA LEU A 273 4.72 4.61 17.41
C LEU A 273 5.04 3.77 16.17
N VAL A 274 6.32 3.61 15.80
CA VAL A 274 6.70 2.83 14.62
C VAL A 274 7.04 1.40 15.04
N PRO A 275 6.40 0.38 14.46
CA PRO A 275 6.70 -1.01 14.81
C PRO A 275 8.15 -1.39 14.51
N LEU A 276 8.84 -1.90 15.52
CA LEU A 276 10.16 -2.52 15.38
C LEU A 276 9.99 -3.97 14.92
N VAL A 277 10.67 -4.33 13.83
CA VAL A 277 10.53 -5.63 13.18
C VAL A 277 11.87 -6.31 12.93
N ASP A 278 11.82 -7.63 12.97
CA ASP A 278 12.79 -8.48 12.29
C ASP A 278 12.40 -8.61 10.81
N LEU A 279 13.42 -8.68 9.94
CA LEU A 279 13.25 -8.79 8.50
C LEU A 279 14.10 -9.90 7.90
N TRP A 280 13.52 -10.66 6.98
CA TRP A 280 14.17 -11.72 6.21
C TRP A 280 13.89 -11.56 4.71
N PRO A 281 14.93 -11.34 3.87
CA PRO A 281 14.76 -11.26 2.41
C PRO A 281 14.41 -12.60 1.74
N ASP A 282 14.85 -13.73 2.32
CA ASP A 282 14.48 -15.07 1.85
C ASP A 282 13.01 -15.37 2.20
N LEU A 283 12.13 -15.27 1.20
CA LEU A 283 10.70 -15.46 1.36
C LEU A 283 10.36 -16.91 1.74
N ALA A 284 10.73 -17.86 0.89
CA ALA A 284 10.30 -19.26 1.00
C ALA A 284 10.92 -19.98 2.21
N GLY A 285 12.08 -19.52 2.68
CA GLY A 285 12.69 -20.00 3.92
C GLY A 285 11.96 -19.56 5.19
N ASN A 286 11.20 -18.45 5.14
CA ASN A 286 10.63 -17.80 6.34
C ASN A 286 9.11 -17.72 6.39
N LEU A 287 8.41 -17.94 5.28
CA LEU A 287 6.94 -17.92 5.22
C LEU A 287 6.42 -18.88 4.14
N LYS A 288 5.33 -19.59 4.44
CA LYS A 288 4.64 -20.44 3.46
C LYS A 288 3.42 -19.72 2.90
N GLU A 289 3.01 -20.06 1.69
CA GLU A 289 1.88 -19.42 1.01
C GLU A 289 0.58 -19.50 1.83
N GLU A 290 0.30 -20.65 2.43
CA GLU A 290 -0.90 -20.89 3.23
C GLU A 290 -0.93 -20.12 4.56
N ASP A 291 0.24 -19.66 5.03
CA ASP A 291 0.43 -19.00 6.31
C ASP A 291 0.48 -17.47 6.17
N ILE A 292 0.44 -16.93 4.94
CA ILE A 292 0.45 -15.47 4.69
C ILE A 292 -0.81 -14.84 5.31
N PRO A 293 -0.68 -13.98 6.33
CA PRO A 293 -1.84 -13.32 6.93
C PRO A 293 -2.35 -12.18 6.05
N SER A 294 -3.57 -11.70 6.34
CA SER A 294 -4.07 -10.47 5.73
C SER A 294 -3.30 -9.24 6.24
N PRO A 295 -3.01 -8.24 5.40
CA PRO A 295 -2.49 -6.94 5.83
C PRO A 295 -3.28 -6.29 6.97
N LEU A 296 -4.59 -6.54 7.06
CA LEU A 296 -5.42 -6.00 8.14
C LEU A 296 -5.16 -6.66 9.50
N ASP A 297 -4.55 -7.84 9.52
CA ASP A 297 -4.11 -8.48 10.76
C ASP A 297 -2.88 -7.75 11.30
N LEU A 298 -2.00 -7.27 10.43
CA LEU A 298 -0.81 -6.49 10.80
C LEU A 298 -1.21 -5.17 11.47
N ASP A 299 -2.14 -4.42 10.86
CA ASP A 299 -2.67 -3.19 11.45
C ASP A 299 -3.22 -3.42 12.86
N ARG A 300 -4.00 -4.50 13.04
CA ARG A 300 -4.56 -4.87 14.35
C ARG A 300 -3.49 -5.28 15.35
N GLU A 301 -2.45 -5.95 14.90
CA GLU A 301 -1.31 -6.37 15.73
C GLU A 301 -0.53 -5.14 16.23
N ILE A 302 -0.27 -4.19 15.34
CA ILE A 302 0.37 -2.90 15.65
C ILE A 302 -0.48 -2.12 16.66
N GLU A 303 -1.79 -1.97 16.40
CA GLU A 303 -2.71 -1.28 17.32
C GLU A 303 -2.79 -1.95 18.70
N THR A 304 -2.61 -3.27 18.77
CA THR A 304 -2.65 -4.00 20.04
C THR A 304 -1.40 -3.72 20.89
N ILE A 305 -0.24 -3.54 20.26
CA ILE A 305 1.02 -3.25 20.96
C ILE A 305 1.06 -1.79 21.44
N GLN A 306 0.41 -0.88 20.69
CA GLN A 306 0.39 0.55 20.99
C GLN A 306 -0.64 0.97 22.04
N ARG A 307 -1.49 0.06 22.54
CA ARG A 307 -2.51 0.33 23.56
C ARG A 307 -2.04 -0.05 24.95
#